data_AF-A0A6A5HDX1-F1
#
_entry.id   AF-A0A6A5HDX1-F1
#
_cell.length_a   1.000
_cell.length_b   1.000
_cell.length_c   1.000
_cell.angle_alpha   90.00
_cell.angle_beta   90.00
_cell.angle_gamma   90.00
#
_symmetry.space_group_name_H-M   'P 1'
#
loop_
_entity.id
_entity.type
_entity.pdbx_description
1 polymer ?
#
loop_
_entity_poly.entity_id
_entity_poly.type
_entity_poly.pdbx_seq_one_letter_code
_entity_poly.pdbx_strand_id
1 'polypeptide(L)'
;MISAVVLFLSAVSVSNACVPTTTTTTTEPCCTMLSQNILPRRAPSSSTQQQCSVLQRVSSTCPIDGIVVCDAAQETNPTGILIEFFNNAGTVVRTQRISGSPATSLTVKVVCTNGVWRVATTSGGTTFADIGSVSCSQSGSVGTDRGYVIGTAV
;
A
#
# COMPACT_ATOMS: atom_id res chain seq x y z
N MET A 1 54.29 64.82 24.32
CA MET A 1 54.13 63.43 24.75
C MET A 1 52.66 63.07 24.63
N ILE A 2 52.29 62.26 23.63
CA ILE A 2 50.91 61.81 23.40
C ILE A 2 50.95 60.29 23.58
N SER A 3 50.26 59.82 24.62
CA SER A 3 50.24 58.41 25.02
C SER A 3 49.15 57.67 24.25
N ALA A 4 49.54 56.62 23.53
CA ALA A 4 48.65 55.73 22.80
C ALA A 4 47.96 54.77 23.77
N VAL A 5 46.62 54.73 23.75
CA VAL A 5 45.84 53.71 24.45
C VAL A 5 45.08 52.91 23.41
N VAL A 6 45.55 51.69 23.19
CA VAL A 6 44.96 50.67 22.31
C VAL A 6 43.80 50.03 23.06
N LEU A 7 42.58 50.20 22.55
CA LEU A 7 41.38 49.49 23.03
C LEU A 7 41.31 48.12 22.34
N PHE A 8 41.64 47.06 23.07
CA PHE A 8 41.35 45.67 22.68
C PHE A 8 39.87 45.38 22.96
N LEU A 9 39.06 45.23 21.90
CA LEU A 9 37.72 44.66 22.00
C LEU A 9 37.84 43.14 22.15
N SER A 10 37.46 42.62 23.32
CA SER A 10 37.27 41.21 23.59
C SER A 10 36.13 40.64 22.75
N ALA A 11 36.46 39.72 21.83
CA ALA A 11 35.50 38.92 21.10
C ALA A 11 34.85 37.90 22.05
N VAL A 12 33.58 38.14 22.40
CA VAL A 12 32.74 37.12 23.04
C VAL A 12 32.30 36.17 21.93
N SER A 13 32.94 35.00 21.83
CA SER A 13 32.40 33.90 21.03
C SER A 13 31.08 33.47 21.66
N VAL A 14 29.97 33.92 21.08
CA VAL A 14 28.65 33.37 21.37
C VAL A 14 28.68 31.95 20.86
N SER A 15 28.95 31.00 21.76
CA SER A 15 28.75 29.59 21.51
C SER A 15 27.25 29.40 21.32
N ASN A 16 26.78 29.55 20.07
CA ASN A 16 25.51 29.01 19.62
C ASN A 16 25.67 27.49 19.70
N ALA A 17 25.51 26.94 20.91
CA ALA A 17 25.32 25.53 21.09
C ALA A 17 23.99 25.20 20.42
N CYS A 18 24.04 24.88 19.13
CA CYS A 18 23.03 24.06 18.49
C CYS A 18 23.03 22.75 19.26
N VAL A 19 22.25 22.71 20.33
CA VAL A 19 21.83 21.47 20.95
C VAL A 19 21.25 20.65 19.81
N PRO A 20 21.77 19.44 19.52
CA PRO A 20 21.15 18.58 18.54
C PRO A 20 19.76 18.29 19.08
N THR A 21 18.73 18.88 18.48
CA THR A 21 17.37 18.42 18.65
C THR A 21 17.41 16.96 18.23
N THR A 22 17.31 16.06 19.20
CA THR A 22 17.08 14.65 18.94
C THR A 22 15.67 14.59 18.37
N THR A 23 15.55 14.73 17.05
CA THR A 23 14.36 14.31 16.33
C THR A 23 14.26 12.82 16.60
N THR A 24 13.37 12.42 17.50
CA THR A 24 12.87 11.06 17.52
C THR A 24 12.11 10.89 16.22
N THR A 25 12.82 10.49 15.15
CA THR A 25 12.19 9.84 14.02
C THR A 25 11.59 8.56 14.58
N THR A 26 10.32 8.63 14.99
CA THR A 26 9.49 7.44 15.06
C THR A 26 9.40 6.95 13.63
N THR A 27 10.32 6.08 13.23
CA THR A 27 10.20 5.33 11.98
C THR A 27 8.92 4.51 12.17
N GLU A 28 7.80 4.99 11.64
CA GLU A 28 6.60 4.15 11.59
C GLU A 28 7.02 2.87 10.87
N PRO A 29 6.84 1.67 11.47
CA PRO A 29 7.35 0.48 10.85
C PRO A 29 6.59 0.27 9.53
N CYS A 30 7.30 0.42 8.42
CA CYS A 30 6.78 0.09 7.10
C CYS A 30 6.38 -1.37 7.04
N CYS A 31 5.45 -1.69 6.16
CA CYS A 31 5.07 -3.07 5.91
C CYS A 31 6.13 -3.77 5.06
N THR A 32 6.12 -5.09 5.08
CA THR A 32 6.84 -5.83 4.05
C THR A 32 6.23 -5.53 2.69
N MET A 33 7.11 -5.36 1.69
CA MET A 33 6.72 -5.13 0.30
C MET A 33 5.68 -6.17 -0.15
N LEU A 34 4.60 -5.71 -0.83
CA LEU A 34 3.60 -6.64 -1.36
C LEU A 34 4.28 -7.60 -2.35
N SER A 35 3.82 -8.84 -2.39
CA SER A 35 4.39 -9.87 -3.27
C SER A 35 3.42 -11.04 -3.41
N GLN A 36 3.84 -12.13 -4.04
CA GLN A 36 3.02 -13.35 -4.05
C GLN A 36 2.97 -14.04 -2.68
N ASN A 37 3.96 -13.80 -1.81
CA ASN A 37 4.01 -14.34 -0.46
C ASN A 37 3.42 -13.39 0.59
N ILE A 38 3.37 -12.09 0.28
CA ILE A 38 2.79 -11.04 1.12
C ILE A 38 1.49 -10.58 0.49
N LEU A 39 0.36 -10.93 1.13
CA LEU A 39 -0.99 -10.91 0.56
C LEU A 39 -1.16 -11.93 -0.59
N PRO A 40 -0.98 -13.23 -0.31
CA PRO A 40 -1.14 -14.30 -1.30
C PRO A 40 -2.52 -14.31 -1.95
N ARG A 41 -2.55 -14.78 -3.20
CA ARG A 41 -3.80 -15.03 -3.92
C ARG A 41 -4.54 -16.20 -3.28
N ARG A 42 -5.86 -16.11 -3.18
CA ARG A 42 -6.73 -17.23 -2.80
C ARG A 42 -8.02 -17.28 -3.61
N ALA A 43 -8.76 -18.38 -3.41
CA ALA A 43 -10.08 -18.56 -3.99
C ALA A 43 -11.09 -17.50 -3.52
N PRO A 44 -11.99 -17.05 -4.42
CA PRO A 44 -13.08 -16.17 -4.05
C PRO A 44 -14.01 -16.90 -3.09
N SER A 45 -14.77 -16.14 -2.31
CA SER A 45 -15.81 -16.68 -1.45
C SER A 45 -16.99 -17.25 -2.25
N SER A 46 -17.20 -16.74 -3.47
CA SER A 46 -18.29 -17.15 -4.36
C SER A 46 -17.85 -18.21 -5.37
N SER A 47 -18.64 -19.28 -5.47
CA SER A 47 -18.48 -20.33 -6.49
C SER A 47 -18.84 -19.88 -7.92
N THR A 48 -19.53 -18.75 -8.08
CA THR A 48 -19.87 -18.19 -9.40
C THR A 48 -18.75 -17.34 -10.01
N GLN A 49 -17.65 -17.16 -9.27
CA GLN A 49 -16.49 -16.38 -9.68
C GLN A 49 -15.30 -17.29 -9.94
N GLN A 50 -14.58 -17.03 -11.02
CA GLN A 50 -13.42 -17.81 -11.41
C GLN A 50 -12.13 -17.01 -11.14
N GLN A 51 -11.08 -17.67 -10.61
CA GLN A 51 -9.79 -17.08 -10.24
C GLN A 51 -8.89 -16.81 -11.45
N CYS A 52 -9.41 -16.00 -12.34
CA CYS A 52 -8.94 -15.99 -13.71
C CYS A 52 -8.55 -14.61 -14.17
N SER A 53 -9.07 -13.61 -13.50
CA SER A 53 -8.54 -12.27 -13.58
C SER A 53 -7.06 -12.21 -13.22
N VAL A 54 -6.44 -11.16 -13.74
CA VAL A 54 -5.05 -10.83 -13.49
C VAL A 54 -4.97 -10.04 -12.21
N LEU A 55 -4.29 -10.61 -11.23
CA LEU A 55 -3.99 -9.95 -9.98
C LEU A 55 -2.61 -9.30 -10.09
N GLN A 56 -2.54 -8.02 -9.73
CA GLN A 56 -1.29 -7.31 -9.56
C GLN A 56 -1.29 -6.61 -8.20
N ARG A 57 -0.11 -6.60 -7.57
CA ARG A 57 0.14 -5.88 -6.33
C ARG A 57 1.21 -4.83 -6.61
N VAL A 58 1.09 -3.65 -6.02
CA VAL A 58 2.04 -2.56 -6.26
C VAL A 58 2.30 -1.84 -4.95
N SER A 59 3.57 -1.64 -4.62
CA SER A 59 4.05 -0.94 -3.43
C SER A 59 5.48 -0.45 -3.66
N SER A 60 6.11 0.14 -2.65
CA SER A 60 7.51 0.56 -2.68
C SER A 60 8.37 -0.30 -1.75
N THR A 61 9.66 0.03 -1.61
CA THR A 61 10.63 -0.71 -0.76
C THR A 61 10.39 -0.54 0.76
N CYS A 62 9.64 0.47 1.19
CA CYS A 62 9.22 0.71 2.57
C CYS A 62 7.81 1.32 2.54
N PRO A 63 6.78 0.51 2.22
CA PRO A 63 5.49 1.05 1.87
C PRO A 63 4.69 1.48 3.11
N ILE A 64 4.17 2.70 3.02
CA ILE A 64 3.08 3.20 3.86
C ILE A 64 1.70 2.94 3.20
N ASP A 65 1.70 2.69 1.90
CA ASP A 65 0.54 2.29 1.14
C ASP A 65 0.90 1.39 -0.05
N GLY A 66 -0.15 0.84 -0.65
CA GLY A 66 -0.04 -0.02 -1.81
C GLY A 66 -1.35 -0.06 -2.57
N ILE A 67 -1.30 -0.68 -3.73
CA ILE A 67 -2.44 -0.84 -4.62
C ILE A 67 -2.54 -2.30 -5.01
N VAL A 68 -3.76 -2.83 -4.97
CA VAL A 68 -4.09 -4.12 -5.55
C VAL A 68 -4.99 -3.88 -6.74
N VAL A 69 -4.56 -4.38 -7.88
CA VAL A 69 -5.26 -4.27 -9.16
C VAL A 69 -5.76 -5.66 -9.54
N CYS A 70 -7.02 -5.72 -9.97
CA CYS A 70 -7.66 -6.90 -10.47
C CYS A 70 -8.20 -6.60 -11.87
N ASP A 71 -7.50 -7.07 -12.89
CA ASP A 71 -7.85 -6.87 -14.30
C ASP A 71 -8.54 -8.10 -14.87
N ALA A 72 -9.37 -7.90 -15.89
CA ALA A 72 -9.87 -9.02 -16.70
C ALA A 72 -8.70 -9.79 -17.33
N ALA A 73 -8.84 -11.10 -17.41
CA ALA A 73 -7.96 -11.94 -18.19
C ALA A 73 -7.92 -11.48 -19.64
N GLN A 74 -6.74 -11.58 -20.26
CA GLN A 74 -6.59 -11.29 -21.69
C GLN A 74 -7.49 -12.21 -22.50
N GLU A 75 -8.05 -11.67 -23.58
CA GLU A 75 -8.93 -12.42 -24.50
C GLU A 75 -10.22 -12.95 -23.85
N THR A 76 -10.66 -12.31 -22.76
CA THR A 76 -11.93 -12.63 -22.08
C THR A 76 -12.89 -11.45 -22.09
N ASN A 77 -14.19 -11.72 -21.95
CA ASN A 77 -15.25 -10.71 -21.92
C ASN A 77 -16.11 -10.86 -20.64
N PRO A 78 -15.54 -10.65 -19.43
CA PRO A 78 -16.28 -10.85 -18.21
C PRO A 78 -17.35 -9.77 -18.04
N THR A 79 -18.52 -10.17 -17.52
CA THR A 79 -19.59 -9.23 -17.14
C THR A 79 -19.35 -8.55 -15.79
N GLY A 80 -18.36 -9.02 -15.03
CA GLY A 80 -17.95 -8.42 -13.78
C GLY A 80 -16.62 -8.96 -13.27
N ILE A 81 -15.94 -8.11 -12.51
CA ILE A 81 -14.71 -8.41 -11.78
C ILE A 81 -15.00 -8.21 -10.30
N LEU A 82 -14.50 -9.13 -9.48
CA LEU A 82 -14.63 -9.11 -8.04
C LEU A 82 -13.25 -9.22 -7.38
N ILE A 83 -12.96 -8.27 -6.49
CA ILE A 83 -11.84 -8.35 -5.56
C ILE A 83 -12.38 -8.53 -4.14
N GLU A 84 -11.77 -9.46 -3.40
CA GLU A 84 -12.10 -9.74 -2.01
C GLU A 84 -10.83 -9.77 -1.18
N PHE A 85 -10.86 -9.09 -0.05
CA PHE A 85 -9.78 -9.12 0.93
C PHE A 85 -10.22 -9.96 2.11
N PHE A 86 -9.31 -10.80 2.58
CA PHE A 86 -9.56 -11.69 3.70
C PHE A 86 -8.57 -11.43 4.81
N ASN A 87 -9.01 -11.51 6.06
CA ASN A 87 -8.11 -11.50 7.20
C ASN A 87 -7.38 -12.85 7.34
N ASN A 88 -6.48 -12.97 8.32
CA ASN A 88 -5.74 -14.22 8.59
C ASN A 88 -6.65 -15.40 9.01
N ALA A 89 -7.86 -15.13 9.51
CA ALA A 89 -8.85 -16.17 9.81
C ALA A 89 -9.62 -16.64 8.57
N GLY A 90 -9.40 -16.03 7.41
CA GLY A 90 -10.05 -16.38 6.16
C GLY A 90 -11.42 -15.74 5.95
N THR A 91 -11.85 -14.82 6.81
CA THR A 91 -13.11 -14.05 6.69
C THR A 91 -12.94 -12.89 5.71
N VAL A 92 -13.93 -12.66 4.85
CA VAL A 92 -13.96 -11.50 3.94
C VAL A 92 -14.14 -10.22 4.76
N VAL A 93 -13.20 -9.29 4.64
CA VAL A 93 -13.23 -7.98 5.33
C VAL A 93 -13.50 -6.80 4.39
N ARG A 94 -13.35 -7.02 3.08
CA ARG A 94 -13.77 -6.09 2.04
C ARG A 94 -14.12 -6.86 0.77
N THR A 95 -15.21 -6.45 0.14
CA THR A 95 -15.62 -6.89 -1.19
C THR A 95 -15.77 -5.65 -2.06
N GLN A 96 -15.20 -5.68 -3.26
CA GLN A 96 -15.47 -4.65 -4.26
C GLN A 96 -15.71 -5.32 -5.61
N ARG A 97 -16.72 -4.84 -6.32
CA ARG A 97 -17.14 -5.39 -7.60
C ARG A 97 -17.31 -4.25 -8.60
N ILE A 98 -16.95 -4.53 -9.84
CA ILE A 98 -17.44 -3.77 -10.99
C ILE A 98 -18.25 -4.69 -11.88
N SER A 99 -19.25 -4.12 -12.52
CA SER A 99 -20.06 -4.76 -13.55
C SER A 99 -19.97 -3.96 -14.83
N GLY A 100 -20.00 -4.64 -15.96
CA GLY A 100 -19.87 -4.06 -17.29
C GLY A 100 -19.56 -5.17 -18.28
N SER A 101 -19.90 -4.98 -19.56
CA SER A 101 -19.64 -5.98 -20.60
C SER A 101 -18.83 -5.33 -21.73
N PRO A 102 -17.48 -5.36 -21.69
CA PRO A 102 -16.65 -6.04 -20.70
C PRO A 102 -16.34 -5.20 -19.46
N ALA A 103 -16.25 -5.85 -18.30
CA ALA A 103 -15.60 -5.29 -17.11
C ALA A 103 -14.08 -5.41 -17.28
N THR A 104 -13.33 -4.33 -17.04
CA THR A 104 -11.92 -4.24 -17.46
C THR A 104 -10.93 -4.30 -16.30
N SER A 105 -11.05 -3.41 -15.32
CA SER A 105 -10.08 -3.27 -14.23
C SER A 105 -10.73 -2.78 -12.94
N LEU A 106 -10.28 -3.31 -11.82
CA LEU A 106 -10.68 -2.91 -10.49
C LEU A 106 -9.46 -2.64 -9.62
N THR A 107 -9.37 -1.43 -9.07
CA THR A 107 -8.23 -1.00 -8.27
C THR A 107 -8.66 -0.69 -6.84
N VAL A 108 -7.90 -1.22 -5.88
CA VAL A 108 -8.12 -0.98 -4.45
C VAL A 108 -6.84 -0.53 -3.78
N LYS A 109 -6.89 0.61 -3.08
CA LYS A 109 -5.83 1.07 -2.20
C LYS A 109 -5.83 0.26 -0.90
N VAL A 110 -4.65 -0.18 -0.49
CA VAL A 110 -4.34 -0.72 0.83
C VAL A 110 -3.35 0.20 1.54
N VAL A 111 -3.39 0.23 2.86
CA VAL A 111 -2.50 1.06 3.67
C VAL A 111 -1.70 0.16 4.60
N CYS A 112 -0.48 0.59 4.90
CA CYS A 112 0.28 0.01 5.98
C CYS A 112 -0.01 0.77 7.27
N THR A 113 -0.16 0.05 8.38
CA THR A 113 -0.17 0.68 9.71
C THR A 113 0.57 -0.24 10.66
N ASN A 114 1.64 0.27 11.27
CA ASN A 114 2.49 -0.48 12.19
C ASN A 114 2.96 -1.85 11.64
N GLY A 115 3.41 -1.90 10.39
CA GLY A 115 3.88 -3.12 9.74
C GLY A 115 2.78 -4.11 9.30
N VAL A 116 1.50 -3.77 9.50
CA VAL A 116 0.36 -4.61 9.10
C VAL A 116 -0.37 -3.99 7.91
N TRP A 117 -0.58 -4.79 6.87
CA TRP A 117 -1.38 -4.39 5.73
C TRP A 117 -2.86 -4.34 6.10
N ARG A 118 -3.52 -3.26 5.68
CA ARG A 118 -4.92 -2.98 5.97
C ARG A 118 -5.67 -2.47 4.76
N VAL A 119 -6.97 -2.69 4.76
CA VAL A 119 -7.86 -2.18 3.73
C VAL A 119 -9.06 -1.47 4.37
N ALA A 120 -9.50 -0.37 3.79
CA ALA A 120 -10.76 0.25 4.19
C ALA A 120 -11.92 -0.74 3.95
N THR A 121 -12.74 -0.97 4.96
CA THR A 121 -13.86 -1.94 4.94
C THR A 121 -14.92 -1.58 3.90
N THR A 122 -15.04 -0.29 3.54
CA THR A 122 -15.91 0.23 2.49
C THR A 122 -15.13 1.18 1.57
N SER A 123 -15.64 1.41 0.36
CA SER A 123 -15.03 2.36 -0.59
C SER A 123 -15.07 3.78 -0.03
N GLY A 124 -13.92 4.46 0.05
CA GLY A 124 -13.79 5.80 0.64
C GLY A 124 -13.96 5.86 2.16
N GLY A 125 -14.10 4.72 2.84
CA GLY A 125 -14.26 4.67 4.30
C GLY A 125 -12.95 4.91 5.07
N THR A 126 -13.09 5.26 6.35
CA THR A 126 -11.97 5.49 7.28
C THR A 126 -11.77 4.35 8.29
N THR A 127 -12.64 3.33 8.26
CA THR A 127 -12.52 2.14 9.10
C THR A 127 -11.75 1.06 8.36
N PHE A 128 -10.64 0.62 8.94
CA PHE A 128 -9.70 -0.33 8.34
C PHE A 128 -9.76 -1.70 9.02
N ALA A 129 -9.55 -2.75 8.23
CA ALA A 129 -9.39 -4.11 8.70
C ALA A 129 -8.05 -4.69 8.23
N ASP A 130 -7.46 -5.54 9.06
CA ASP A 130 -6.23 -6.27 8.73
C ASP A 130 -6.48 -7.28 7.60
N ILE A 131 -5.52 -7.38 6.67
CA ILE A 131 -5.61 -8.27 5.51
C ILE A 131 -4.45 -9.25 5.50
N GLY A 132 -4.77 -10.51 5.21
CA GLY A 132 -3.83 -11.63 5.13
C GLY A 132 -3.76 -12.25 3.74
N SER A 133 -4.84 -12.19 2.95
CA SER A 133 -4.86 -12.70 1.58
C SER A 133 -5.89 -11.96 0.73
N VAL A 134 -5.80 -12.14 -0.59
CA VAL A 134 -6.69 -11.47 -1.54
C VAL A 134 -7.18 -12.46 -2.59
N SER A 135 -8.45 -12.36 -2.95
CA SER A 135 -8.96 -12.95 -4.18
C SER A 135 -9.18 -11.88 -5.22
N CYS A 136 -8.81 -12.21 -6.43
CA CYS A 136 -9.15 -11.46 -7.62
C CYS A 136 -9.78 -12.49 -8.56
N SER A 137 -11.02 -12.20 -8.95
CA SER A 137 -11.85 -13.12 -9.72
C SER A 137 -12.71 -12.38 -10.74
N GLN A 138 -13.19 -13.11 -11.74
CA GLN A 138 -14.08 -12.59 -12.78
C GLN A 138 -15.16 -13.62 -13.09
N SER A 139 -16.24 -13.18 -13.74
CA SER A 139 -17.23 -14.10 -14.33
C SER A 139 -16.77 -14.60 -15.70
N GLY A 140 -16.80 -15.91 -15.94
CA GLY A 140 -16.94 -16.50 -17.28
C GLY A 140 -15.68 -16.88 -18.06
N SER A 141 -14.46 -16.84 -17.51
CA SER A 141 -13.24 -17.28 -18.24
C SER A 141 -12.02 -17.55 -17.32
N VAL A 142 -10.85 -17.95 -17.89
CA VAL A 142 -9.56 -18.29 -17.25
C VAL A 142 -8.42 -17.28 -17.51
N GLY A 143 -7.49 -17.05 -16.56
CA GLY A 143 -6.27 -16.22 -16.72
C GLY A 143 -5.32 -16.30 -15.49
N THR A 144 -4.29 -15.43 -15.41
CA THR A 144 -3.09 -15.63 -14.54
C THR A 144 -2.70 -14.44 -13.65
N ASP A 145 -2.01 -14.68 -12.52
CA ASP A 145 -1.44 -13.63 -11.64
C ASP A 145 -0.18 -13.01 -12.28
N ARG A 146 -0.13 -11.67 -12.43
CA ARG A 146 1.02 -10.96 -13.00
C ARG A 146 2.10 -10.60 -11.97
N GLY A 147 1.89 -10.97 -10.71
CA GLY A 147 2.84 -10.75 -9.64
C GLY A 147 2.78 -9.33 -9.09
N TYR A 148 3.96 -8.81 -8.75
CA TYR A 148 4.11 -7.53 -8.08
C TYR A 148 5.03 -6.59 -8.87
N VAL A 149 4.69 -5.30 -8.89
CA VAL A 149 5.48 -4.25 -9.54
C VAL A 149 6.03 -3.31 -8.48
N ILE A 150 7.35 -3.09 -8.48
CA ILE A 150 8.00 -2.06 -7.67
C ILE A 150 7.70 -0.70 -8.29
N GLY A 151 6.97 0.14 -7.57
CA GLY A 151 6.74 1.52 -7.95
C GLY A 151 7.49 2.49 -7.04
N THR A 152 8.01 3.57 -7.62
CA THR A 152 8.34 4.80 -6.88
C THR A 152 7.11 5.69 -6.90
N ALA A 153 6.34 5.72 -5.82
CA ALA A 153 5.43 6.84 -5.59
C ALA A 153 6.28 8.01 -5.12
N VAL A 154 6.33 9.09 -5.91
CA VAL A 154 6.95 10.37 -5.55
C VAL A 154 5.86 11.32 -5.08
#